data_AF-A0A2E4B350-F1
#
_entry.id   AF-A0A2E4B350-F1
#
_cell.length_a   1.000
_cell.length_b   1.000
_cell.length_c   1.000
_cell.angle_alpha   90.00
_cell.angle_beta   90.00
_cell.angle_gamma   90.00
#
_symmetry.space_group_name_H-M   'P 1'
#
loop_
_entity.id
_entity.type
_entity.pdbx_description
1 polymer ?
#
loop_
_entity_poly.entity_id
_entity_poly.type
_entity_poly.pdbx_seq_one_letter_code
_entity_poly.pdbx_strand_id
1 'polypeptide(L)'
;MIPAQQPQMYQAPAQTMPAPQANIGLPMHYLASPKSNRGLFVAGGVHVVYTVGIFVLAFVSTLFEPDSDYYEDARLFYSMSQSTFYLMIPAFVVSLVSVYAALNVNCNKLFAALVPPISHFICYLIWCLIAASAAPSEADFSEAWEQIFGDDFFEVAVPIITSHVVLCAGIMGLISISSDE
;
A
#
# COMPACT_ATOMS: atom_id res chain seq x y z
N MET A 1 -68.49 -29.80 69.68
CA MET A 1 -67.04 -29.53 69.68
C MET A 1 -66.53 -29.71 68.26
N ILE A 2 -66.19 -28.61 67.61
CA ILE A 2 -65.76 -28.56 66.20
C ILE A 2 -64.27 -28.17 66.22
N PRO A 3 -63.39 -28.82 65.45
CA PRO A 3 -61.94 -28.60 65.55
C PRO A 3 -61.56 -27.19 65.09
N ALA A 4 -60.67 -26.53 65.84
CA ALA A 4 -60.10 -25.24 65.46
C ALA A 4 -59.21 -25.39 64.23
N GLN A 5 -59.58 -24.73 63.14
CA GLN A 5 -58.75 -24.62 61.94
C GLN A 5 -57.60 -23.63 62.21
N GLN A 6 -56.36 -24.11 62.09
CA GLN A 6 -55.18 -23.25 62.12
C GLN A 6 -55.13 -22.37 60.85
N PRO A 7 -54.81 -21.08 60.96
CA PRO A 7 -54.61 -20.23 59.78
C PRO A 7 -53.36 -20.69 59.02
N GLN A 8 -53.51 -21.06 57.74
CA GLN A 8 -52.36 -21.23 56.85
C GLN A 8 -51.74 -19.85 56.59
N MET A 9 -50.51 -19.65 57.05
CA MET A 9 -49.68 -18.53 56.60
C MET A 9 -49.44 -18.69 55.09
N TYR A 10 -49.98 -17.77 54.30
CA TYR A 10 -49.58 -17.61 52.91
C TYR A 10 -48.11 -17.23 52.87
N GLN A 11 -47.24 -18.18 52.50
CA GLN A 11 -45.90 -17.87 52.01
C GLN A 11 -46.04 -17.09 50.71
N ALA A 12 -45.83 -15.77 50.77
CA ALA A 12 -45.55 -15.01 49.56
C ALA A 12 -44.20 -15.49 49.00
N PRO A 13 -44.11 -15.81 47.69
CA PRO A 13 -42.86 -16.27 47.08
C PRO A 13 -41.78 -15.19 47.20
N ALA A 14 -40.54 -15.64 47.45
CA ALA A 14 -39.36 -14.80 47.48
C ALA A 14 -39.30 -13.89 46.25
N GLN A 15 -38.97 -12.62 46.47
CA GLN A 15 -38.63 -11.69 45.39
C GLN A 15 -37.54 -12.33 44.53
N THR A 16 -37.88 -12.72 43.30
CA THR A 16 -36.88 -13.01 42.29
C THR A 16 -36.16 -11.70 42.02
N MET A 17 -34.88 -11.62 42.39
CA MET A 17 -34.02 -10.55 41.90
C MET A 17 -34.14 -10.54 40.37
N PRO A 18 -34.32 -9.38 39.72
CA PRO A 18 -34.19 -9.33 38.27
C PRO A 18 -32.77 -9.80 37.94
N ALA A 19 -32.68 -10.90 37.19
CA ALA A 19 -31.42 -11.30 36.56
C ALA A 19 -30.85 -10.06 35.84
N PRO A 20 -29.53 -9.83 35.86
CA PRO A 20 -28.96 -8.75 35.08
C PRO A 20 -29.37 -9.01 33.63
N GLN A 21 -30.28 -8.19 33.11
CA GLN A 21 -30.59 -8.15 31.69
C GLN A 21 -29.27 -7.83 31.01
N ALA A 22 -28.67 -8.86 30.40
CA ALA A 22 -27.67 -8.64 29.39
C ALA A 22 -28.27 -7.62 28.43
N ASN A 23 -27.59 -6.48 28.30
CA ASN A 23 -27.99 -5.34 27.51
C ASN A 23 -28.02 -5.75 26.03
N ILE A 24 -29.08 -6.44 25.61
CA ILE A 24 -29.41 -6.77 24.22
C ILE A 24 -29.96 -5.48 23.61
N GLY A 25 -29.06 -4.55 23.35
CA GLY A 25 -29.42 -3.22 22.87
C GLY A 25 -28.27 -2.43 22.26
N LEU A 26 -27.05 -2.97 22.23
CA LEU A 26 -25.99 -2.40 21.42
C LEU A 26 -26.01 -3.08 20.05
N PRO A 27 -26.01 -2.32 18.94
CA PRO A 27 -25.88 -2.91 17.62
C PRO A 27 -24.50 -3.56 17.54
N MET A 28 -24.48 -4.88 17.73
CA MET A 28 -23.37 -5.82 17.52
C MET A 28 -22.97 -5.91 16.03
N HIS A 29 -23.18 -4.83 15.26
CA HIS A 29 -22.78 -4.70 13.86
C HIS A 29 -21.52 -3.85 13.69
N TYR A 30 -21.03 -3.17 14.73
CA TYR A 30 -19.83 -2.31 14.60
C TYR A 30 -18.51 -3.00 14.97
N LEU A 31 -18.54 -4.18 15.59
CA LEU A 31 -17.33 -4.92 16.00
C LEU A 31 -16.90 -6.02 15.02
N ALA A 32 -17.61 -6.19 13.90
CA ALA A 32 -17.33 -7.22 12.91
C ALA A 32 -17.37 -6.69 11.46
N SER A 33 -17.05 -5.41 11.22
CA SER A 33 -16.59 -5.04 9.89
C SER A 33 -15.27 -5.79 9.66
N PRO A 34 -15.10 -6.59 8.60
CA PRO A 34 -13.78 -7.13 8.28
C PRO A 34 -12.84 -5.93 8.21
N LYS A 35 -11.70 -6.00 8.94
CA LYS A 35 -10.65 -4.98 8.84
C LYS A 35 -10.34 -4.83 7.35
N SER A 36 -10.79 -3.72 6.77
CA SER A 36 -10.72 -3.55 5.33
C SER A 36 -9.25 -3.41 4.95
N ASN A 37 -8.72 -4.34 4.16
CA ASN A 37 -7.35 -4.26 3.63
C ASN A 37 -7.16 -3.08 2.67
N ARG A 38 -8.19 -2.25 2.45
CA ARG A 38 -8.15 -1.04 1.61
C ARG A 38 -6.95 -0.15 1.90
N GLY A 39 -6.58 0.04 3.16
CA GLY A 39 -5.39 0.83 3.52
C GLY A 39 -4.09 0.27 2.96
N LEU A 40 -3.93 -1.06 2.94
CA LEU A 40 -2.76 -1.73 2.36
C LEU A 40 -2.75 -1.59 0.84
N PHE A 41 -3.90 -1.81 0.20
CA PHE A 41 -4.04 -1.68 -1.25
C PHE A 41 -3.80 -0.25 -1.73
N VAL A 42 -4.24 0.77 -0.98
CA VAL A 42 -3.98 2.17 -1.32
C VAL A 42 -2.50 2.50 -1.08
N ALA A 43 -1.92 2.12 0.05
CA ALA A 43 -0.51 2.39 0.35
C ALA A 43 0.48 1.75 -0.64
N GLY A 44 0.11 0.60 -1.24
CA GLY A 44 0.93 -0.04 -2.26
C GLY A 44 0.55 0.36 -3.69
N GLY A 45 -0.75 0.48 -3.97
CA GLY A 45 -1.25 0.57 -5.34
C GLY A 45 -0.90 1.85 -6.08
N VAL A 46 -0.60 2.95 -5.39
CA VAL A 46 -0.24 4.22 -6.03
C VAL A 46 1.02 4.07 -6.89
N HIS A 47 2.03 3.32 -6.43
CA HIS A 47 3.25 3.06 -7.21
C HIS A 47 2.98 2.18 -8.43
N VAL A 48 2.06 1.21 -8.33
CA VAL A 48 1.67 0.37 -9.46
C VAL A 48 1.03 1.22 -10.55
N VAL A 49 0.06 2.07 -10.19
CA VAL A 49 -0.59 2.99 -11.14
C VAL A 49 0.44 3.94 -11.76
N TYR A 50 1.37 4.44 -10.95
CA TYR A 50 2.45 5.31 -11.41
C TYR A 50 3.38 4.62 -12.43
N THR A 51 3.84 3.40 -12.14
CA THR A 51 4.70 2.61 -13.04
C THR A 51 3.99 2.25 -14.34
N VAL A 52 2.71 1.90 -14.30
CA VAL A 52 1.91 1.70 -15.52
C VAL A 52 1.81 3.00 -16.33
N GLY A 53 1.64 4.15 -15.65
CA GLY A 53 1.66 5.45 -16.31
C GLY A 53 2.98 5.75 -17.01
N ILE A 54 4.11 5.40 -16.39
CA ILE A 54 5.44 5.55 -16.99
C ILE A 54 5.61 4.58 -18.17
N PHE A 55 5.09 3.35 -18.09
CA PHE A 55 5.09 2.42 -19.22
C PHE A 55 4.33 3.01 -20.41
N VAL A 56 3.13 3.54 -20.18
CA VAL A 56 2.33 4.18 -21.23
C VAL A 56 3.07 5.40 -21.81
N LEU A 57 3.71 6.21 -20.96
CA LEU A 57 4.55 7.32 -21.41
C LEU A 57 5.67 6.82 -22.32
N ALA A 58 6.44 5.82 -21.88
CA ALA A 58 7.56 5.28 -22.64
C ALA A 58 7.09 4.70 -23.98
N PHE A 59 5.97 3.97 -23.98
CA PHE A 59 5.36 3.43 -25.18
C PHE A 59 4.92 4.55 -26.14
N VAL A 60 4.19 5.55 -25.64
CA VAL A 60 3.74 6.68 -26.47
C VAL A 60 4.93 7.45 -27.05
N SER A 61 5.98 7.71 -26.26
CA SER A 61 7.20 8.37 -26.75
C SER A 61 7.80 7.63 -27.95
N THR A 62 7.82 6.29 -27.93
CA THR A 62 8.38 5.48 -29.02
C THR A 62 7.59 5.59 -30.32
N LEU A 63 6.27 5.86 -30.24
CA LEU A 63 5.41 6.04 -31.43
C LEU A 63 5.66 7.36 -32.16
N PHE A 64 6.26 8.34 -31.48
CA PHE A 64 6.48 9.69 -32.00
C PHE A 64 7.98 10.05 -32.14
N GLU A 65 8.88 9.17 -31.71
CA GLU A 65 10.31 9.35 -31.95
C GLU A 65 10.61 9.24 -33.46
N PRO A 66 11.29 10.25 -34.04
CA PRO A 66 11.62 10.24 -35.46
C PRO A 66 12.49 9.03 -35.78
N ASP A 67 12.28 8.42 -36.96
CA ASP A 67 13.02 7.24 -37.37
C ASP A 67 14.52 7.54 -37.35
N SER A 68 15.22 6.98 -36.34
CA SER A 68 16.66 6.95 -36.32
C SER A 68 17.11 5.57 -36.80
N ASP A 69 17.85 5.54 -37.92
CA ASP A 69 18.40 4.31 -38.52
C ASP A 69 19.25 3.47 -37.54
N TYR A 70 19.64 4.05 -36.40
CA TYR A 70 20.48 3.41 -35.39
C TYR A 70 19.70 2.53 -34.38
N TYR A 71 18.38 2.69 -34.25
CA TYR A 71 17.63 2.16 -33.10
C TYR A 71 16.24 1.60 -33.44
N GLU A 72 15.92 1.30 -34.70
CA GLU A 72 14.55 0.89 -35.09
C GLU A 72 13.99 -0.25 -34.23
N ASP A 73 14.78 -1.28 -33.96
CA ASP A 73 14.35 -2.46 -33.20
C ASP A 73 14.50 -2.32 -31.68
N ALA A 74 15.05 -1.20 -31.19
CA ALA A 74 15.40 -0.99 -29.78
C ALA A 74 14.73 0.23 -29.16
N ARG A 75 13.84 0.93 -29.88
CA ARG A 75 13.22 2.20 -29.40
C ARG A 75 12.55 2.03 -28.05
N LEU A 76 11.76 0.97 -27.87
CA LEU A 76 11.05 0.71 -26.62
C LEU A 76 12.02 0.48 -25.45
N PHE A 77 13.07 -0.32 -25.66
CA PHE A 77 14.12 -0.54 -24.68
C PHE A 77 14.76 0.77 -24.22
N TYR A 78 15.18 1.62 -25.16
CA TYR A 78 15.81 2.90 -24.84
C TYR A 78 14.87 3.89 -24.16
N SER A 79 13.64 4.03 -24.66
CA SER A 79 12.62 4.89 -24.03
C SER A 79 12.30 4.43 -22.60
N MET A 80 12.20 3.11 -22.37
CA MET A 80 12.04 2.56 -21.02
C MET A 80 13.28 2.80 -20.15
N SER A 81 14.48 2.56 -20.67
CA SER A 81 15.72 2.81 -19.95
C SER A 81 15.83 4.28 -19.49
N GLN A 82 15.57 5.24 -20.38
CA GLN A 82 15.53 6.68 -20.06
C GLN A 82 14.42 7.02 -19.05
N SER A 83 13.25 6.39 -19.20
CA SER A 83 12.11 6.63 -18.30
C SER A 83 12.31 6.09 -16.88
N THR A 84 13.34 5.28 -16.64
CA THR A 84 13.74 4.82 -15.30
C THR A 84 14.00 5.99 -14.35
N PHE A 85 14.48 7.13 -14.86
CA PHE A 85 14.67 8.35 -14.08
C PHE A 85 13.40 8.80 -13.33
N TYR A 86 12.22 8.60 -13.94
CA TYR A 86 10.93 8.94 -13.31
C TYR A 86 10.61 8.05 -12.11
N LEU A 87 11.10 6.80 -12.09
CA LEU A 87 11.00 5.93 -10.92
C LEU A 87 12.00 6.30 -9.83
N MET A 88 13.04 7.07 -10.11
CA MET A 88 14.09 7.38 -9.12
C MET A 88 13.81 8.67 -8.35
N ILE A 89 13.35 9.72 -9.04
CA ILE A 89 13.21 11.06 -8.43
C ILE A 89 11.74 11.40 -8.14
N PRO A 90 10.83 11.49 -9.14
CA PRO A 90 9.43 11.78 -8.85
C PRO A 90 8.74 10.75 -7.94
N ALA A 91 9.25 9.51 -7.88
CA ALA A 91 8.73 8.48 -6.98
C ALA A 91 8.71 8.92 -5.51
N PHE A 92 9.58 9.84 -5.06
CA PHE A 92 9.51 10.38 -3.70
C PHE A 92 8.17 11.09 -3.44
N VAL A 93 7.71 11.89 -4.40
CA VAL A 93 6.40 12.55 -4.33
C VAL A 93 5.27 11.52 -4.36
N VAL A 94 5.39 10.50 -5.20
CA VAL A 94 4.42 9.39 -5.28
C VAL A 94 4.31 8.67 -3.94
N SER A 95 5.44 8.42 -3.27
CA SER A 95 5.47 7.84 -1.92
C SER A 95 4.76 8.73 -0.89
N LEU A 96 4.91 10.05 -0.96
CA LEU A 96 4.15 10.96 -0.10
C LEU A 96 2.64 10.89 -0.37
N VAL A 97 2.24 10.97 -1.64
CA VAL A 97 0.83 10.85 -2.04
C VAL A 97 0.25 9.52 -1.55
N SER A 98 1.03 8.44 -1.63
CA SER A 98 0.63 7.13 -1.13
C SER A 98 0.40 7.13 0.38
N VAL A 99 1.30 7.72 1.17
CA VAL A 99 1.14 7.88 2.63
C VAL A 99 -0.16 8.65 2.93
N TYR A 100 -0.36 9.81 2.31
CA TYR A 100 -1.57 10.63 2.55
C TYR A 100 -2.86 9.90 2.16
N ALA A 101 -2.87 9.25 0.99
CA ALA A 101 -4.02 8.49 0.53
C ALA A 101 -4.33 7.32 1.47
N ALA A 102 -3.31 6.61 1.97
CA ALA A 102 -3.47 5.52 2.92
C ALA A 102 -4.06 6.00 4.25
N LEU A 103 -3.61 7.14 4.76
CA LEU A 103 -4.14 7.72 6.00
C LEU A 103 -5.60 8.15 5.86
N ASN A 104 -5.98 8.72 4.71
CA ASN A 104 -7.36 9.11 4.44
C ASN A 104 -8.35 7.93 4.43
N VAL A 105 -7.85 6.69 4.25
CA VAL A 105 -8.66 5.47 4.34
C VAL A 105 -8.44 4.71 5.65
N ASN A 106 -7.94 5.40 6.69
CA ASN A 106 -7.67 4.85 8.02
C ASN A 106 -6.69 3.67 8.02
N CYS A 107 -5.66 3.71 7.17
CA CYS A 107 -4.59 2.72 7.20
C CYS A 107 -3.81 2.79 8.53
N ASN A 108 -3.31 1.64 8.97
CA ASN A 108 -2.41 1.59 10.12
C ASN A 108 -1.16 2.44 9.83
N LYS A 109 -0.75 3.29 10.78
CA LYS A 109 0.40 4.20 10.68
C LYS A 109 1.71 3.48 10.30
N LEU A 110 1.95 2.29 10.85
CA LEU A 110 3.11 1.45 10.52
C LEU A 110 3.07 0.98 9.06
N PHE A 111 1.90 0.56 8.58
CA PHE A 111 1.74 0.16 7.17
C PHE A 111 1.82 1.36 6.23
N ALA A 112 1.25 2.51 6.60
CA ALA A 112 1.40 3.75 5.84
C ALA A 112 2.89 4.17 5.73
N ALA A 113 3.72 3.90 6.74
CA ALA A 113 5.15 4.20 6.70
C ALA A 113 5.97 3.20 5.84
N LEU A 114 5.67 1.90 5.94
CA LEU A 114 6.52 0.84 5.38
C LEU A 114 6.08 0.33 4.00
N VAL A 115 4.77 0.36 3.71
CA VAL A 115 4.25 -0.21 2.46
C VAL A 115 4.63 0.63 1.24
N PRO A 116 4.57 1.98 1.26
CA PRO A 116 5.01 2.80 0.13
C PRO A 116 6.46 2.53 -0.34
N PRO A 117 7.50 2.52 0.52
CA PRO A 117 8.87 2.22 0.09
C PRO A 117 9.02 0.81 -0.47
N ILE A 118 8.36 -0.19 0.15
CA ILE A 118 8.39 -1.58 -0.34
C ILE A 118 7.72 -1.68 -1.70
N SER A 119 6.56 -1.03 -1.87
CA SER A 119 5.82 -1.03 -3.13
C SER A 119 6.63 -0.37 -4.25
N HIS A 120 7.24 0.78 -3.97
CA HIS A 120 8.14 1.44 -4.90
C HIS A 120 9.26 0.50 -5.35
N PHE A 121 9.94 -0.16 -4.40
CA PHE A 121 11.04 -1.05 -4.71
C PHE A 121 10.61 -2.23 -5.60
N ILE A 122 9.49 -2.86 -5.28
CA ILE A 122 8.93 -3.95 -6.11
C ILE A 122 8.59 -3.44 -7.51
N CYS A 123 7.97 -2.26 -7.63
CA CYS A 123 7.64 -1.67 -8.92
C CYS A 123 8.91 -1.33 -9.73
N TYR A 124 9.97 -0.87 -9.08
CA TYR A 124 11.26 -0.63 -9.72
C TYR A 124 11.89 -1.94 -10.25
N LEU A 125 11.90 -3.01 -9.45
CA LEU A 125 12.40 -4.31 -9.90
C LEU A 125 11.61 -4.86 -11.09
N ILE A 126 10.28 -4.77 -11.02
CA ILE A 126 9.40 -5.20 -12.11
C ILE A 126 9.64 -4.35 -13.35
N TRP A 127 9.85 -3.04 -13.20
CA TRP A 127 10.19 -2.15 -14.29
C TRP A 127 11.49 -2.58 -14.99
N CYS A 128 12.57 -2.79 -14.24
CA CYS A 128 13.84 -3.24 -14.79
C CYS A 128 13.69 -4.58 -15.52
N LEU A 129 12.88 -5.50 -14.98
CA LEU A 129 12.59 -6.78 -15.63
C LEU A 129 11.87 -6.61 -16.97
N ILE A 130 10.82 -5.78 -17.01
CA ILE A 130 10.07 -5.53 -18.24
C ILE A 130 10.95 -4.81 -19.27
N ALA A 131 11.72 -3.81 -18.83
CA ALA A 131 12.63 -3.06 -19.68
C ALA A 131 13.70 -3.97 -20.30
N ALA A 132 14.37 -4.80 -19.49
CA ALA A 132 15.34 -5.79 -19.99
C ALA A 132 14.70 -6.81 -20.94
N SER A 133 13.42 -7.18 -20.72
CA SER A 133 12.69 -8.07 -21.62
C SER A 133 12.31 -7.42 -22.95
N ALA A 134 12.33 -6.08 -23.03
CA ALA A 134 12.08 -5.32 -24.25
C ALA A 134 13.36 -5.07 -25.06
N ALA A 135 14.51 -5.60 -24.62
CA ALA A 135 15.77 -5.50 -25.33
C ALA A 135 15.67 -6.07 -26.76
N PRO A 136 16.41 -5.50 -27.73
CA PRO A 136 16.41 -5.99 -29.10
C PRO A 136 16.89 -7.46 -29.17
N SER A 137 16.42 -8.22 -30.16
CA SER A 137 16.63 -9.66 -30.26
C SER A 137 18.10 -10.12 -30.34
N GLU A 138 18.99 -9.22 -30.72
CA GLU A 138 20.44 -9.45 -30.80
C GLU A 138 21.15 -9.20 -29.46
N ALA A 139 20.49 -8.59 -28.48
CA ALA A 139 21.03 -8.33 -27.15
C ALA A 139 20.62 -9.45 -26.18
N ASP A 140 21.61 -10.00 -25.46
CA ASP A 140 21.33 -10.96 -24.41
C ASP A 140 20.58 -10.28 -23.25
N PHE A 141 19.50 -10.92 -22.78
CA PHE A 141 18.74 -10.42 -21.63
C PHE A 141 19.63 -10.11 -20.42
N SER A 142 20.66 -10.92 -20.19
CA SER A 142 21.60 -10.72 -19.07
C SER A 142 22.36 -9.39 -19.20
N GLU A 143 22.80 -9.03 -20.40
CA GLU A 143 23.52 -7.78 -20.67
C GLU A 143 22.58 -6.58 -20.55
N ALA A 144 21.36 -6.68 -21.09
CA ALA A 144 20.34 -5.65 -20.96
C ALA A 144 19.89 -5.45 -19.50
N TRP A 145 19.75 -6.54 -18.76
CA TRP A 145 19.51 -6.52 -17.33
C TRP A 145 20.66 -5.84 -16.61
N GLU A 146 21.92 -6.23 -16.84
CA GLU A 146 23.08 -5.59 -16.24
C GLU A 146 23.21 -4.10 -16.61
N GLN A 147 22.80 -3.70 -17.80
CA GLN A 147 22.82 -2.29 -18.19
C GLN A 147 21.81 -1.44 -17.41
N ILE A 148 20.62 -1.98 -17.13
CA ILE A 148 19.54 -1.27 -16.43
C ILE A 148 19.66 -1.43 -14.91
N PHE A 149 20.16 -2.59 -14.47
CA PHE A 149 20.20 -3.01 -13.08
C PHE A 149 21.61 -2.97 -12.49
N GLY A 150 22.65 -3.26 -13.26
CA GLY A 150 23.69 -4.24 -12.91
C GLY A 150 24.85 -3.84 -12.03
N ASP A 151 25.57 -2.74 -12.26
CA ASP A 151 26.87 -2.61 -11.58
C ASP A 151 26.79 -1.90 -10.24
N ASP A 152 25.96 -0.86 -10.13
CA ASP A 152 25.83 -0.05 -8.92
C ASP A 152 24.50 -0.28 -8.20
N PHE A 153 23.81 -1.41 -8.46
CA PHE A 153 22.47 -1.66 -7.93
C PHE A 153 22.38 -1.42 -6.43
N PHE A 154 23.26 -2.05 -5.66
CA PHE A 154 23.23 -1.92 -4.21
C PHE A 154 23.67 -0.53 -3.76
N GLU A 155 24.60 0.10 -4.48
CA GLU A 155 25.08 1.46 -4.17
C GLU A 155 24.03 2.53 -4.44
N VAL A 156 23.10 2.28 -5.36
CA VAL A 156 22.05 3.23 -5.75
C VAL A 156 20.70 2.87 -5.12
N ALA A 157 20.27 1.62 -5.21
CA ALA A 157 18.95 1.18 -4.74
C ALA A 157 18.84 1.19 -3.21
N VAL A 158 19.89 0.80 -2.47
CA VAL A 158 19.82 0.79 -1.00
C VAL A 158 19.62 2.21 -0.46
N PRO A 159 20.41 3.23 -0.84
CA PRO A 159 20.16 4.61 -0.42
C PRO A 159 18.78 5.13 -0.81
N ILE A 160 18.27 4.78 -2.01
CA ILE A 160 16.94 5.22 -2.46
C ILE A 160 15.83 4.63 -1.58
N ILE A 161 15.85 3.31 -1.35
CA ILE A 161 14.86 2.65 -0.49
C ILE A 161 14.94 3.20 0.93
N THR A 162 16.15 3.32 1.48
CA THR A 162 16.34 3.90 2.82
C THR A 162 15.81 5.32 2.89
N SER A 163 16.07 6.15 1.87
CA SER A 163 15.55 7.52 1.79
C SER A 163 14.03 7.55 1.75
N HIS A 164 13.39 6.63 1.01
CA HIS A 164 11.93 6.51 1.01
C HIS A 164 11.37 6.11 2.38
N VAL A 165 12.02 5.16 3.06
CA VAL A 165 11.62 4.75 4.42
C VAL A 165 11.72 5.93 5.38
N VAL A 166 12.84 6.65 5.38
CA VAL A 166 13.06 7.83 6.22
C VAL A 166 12.04 8.93 5.91
N LEU A 167 11.76 9.19 4.62
CA LEU A 167 10.77 10.18 4.20
C LEU A 167 9.36 9.81 4.68
N CYS A 168 8.92 8.57 4.44
CA CYS A 168 7.59 8.12 4.83
C CYS A 168 7.44 8.11 6.36
N ALA A 169 8.44 7.62 7.09
CA ALA A 169 8.46 7.66 8.55
C ALA A 169 8.46 9.10 9.10
N GLY A 170 9.23 10.00 8.48
CA GLY A 170 9.30 11.41 8.87
C GLY A 170 7.96 12.12 8.72
N ILE A 171 7.31 11.98 7.57
CA ILE A 171 5.95 12.52 7.32
C ILE A 171 4.95 11.92 8.30
N MET A 172 5.01 10.61 8.53
CA MET A 172 4.13 9.93 9.51
C MET A 172 4.32 10.45 10.93
N GLY A 173 5.56 10.76 11.32
CA GLY A 173 5.87 11.42 12.59
C GLY A 173 5.24 12.81 12.68
N LEU A 174 5.43 13.65 11.67
CA LEU A 174 4.86 15.00 11.61
C LEU A 174 3.33 15.00 11.68
N ILE A 175 2.68 14.12 10.91
CA ILE A 175 1.21 14.00 10.91
C ILE A 175 0.72 13.55 12.28
N SER A 176 1.43 12.61 12.93
CA SER A 176 1.03 12.12 14.25
C SER A 176 1.11 13.17 15.34
N ILE A 177 2.06 14.11 15.25
CA ILE A 177 2.18 15.23 16.19
C ILE A 177 1.02 16.23 15.98
N SER A 178 0.64 16.50 14.73
CA SER A 178 -0.46 17.43 14.42
C SER A 178 -1.86 16.92 14.79
N SER A 179 -2.03 15.61 14.98
CA SER A 179 -3.33 14.99 15.28
C SER A 179 -3.67 14.93 16.78
N ASP A 180 -2.73 15.31 17.65
CA ASP A 180 -2.91 15.35 19.11
C ASP A 180 -3.14 16.79 19.64
N GLU A 181 -3.34 17.77 18.73
CA GLU A 181 -3.90 19.11 19.01
C GLU A 181 -5.37 19.18 18.56
#